data_AF-A0AAU7X4K5-F1
#
_entry.id   AF-A0AAU7X4K5-F1
#
_cell.length_a   1.000
_cell.length_b   1.000
_cell.length_c   1.000
_cell.angle_alpha   90.00
_cell.angle_beta   90.00
_cell.angle_gamma   90.00
#
_symmetry.space_group_name_H-M   'P 1'
#
loop_
_entity.id
_entity.type
_entity.pdbx_description
1 polymer ?
#
loop_
_entity_poly.entity_id
_entity_poly.type
_entity_poly.pdbx_seq_one_letter_code
_entity_poly.pdbx_strand_id
1 'polypeptide(L)'
;MTLPPSWKEVGLLDVCELNPRIQRPEPETPVTFFPKSLITELTGPSLNSSIQAYGETSRQGVLFKNGDVLIATRGRDAMQATIVSGLVTELGLAQYFLALRAGPQIRPAFLLHFIQQPWVQKAAVNTNRGTQSQLSIPLSFFKNLSIPVPPLHEQDYLVQLLQKASLEPYQDALNKVIDLSDALALQLLVSGEKAQAWPRVKLSSICGFSPPGAHPKKYQGPSRTELFSPRSLDHITGQIESQRLRLEELPPTCAEVQADDVLFTLTQSFRSQGIAFAVPPDEYTTPLATASFQVLRPNTKVLRPDYLACFMRLSWLRQHVPASVLRSIPGRISRSFFERLELPLPPLDQQQLIVNLLCKVPIERINDALETARRLGEAMLTEAFSSSLSAKWRAQQRTRNVAQPLSPSQARPVLLEALEPVSTVSRGARSTVAAQLSGFQGQVWKALGEMPFPLVIDDQDAVEAFCHSLASAQHQSGLSTVSLHRTLEQIAALGLIRKMSIPGAGTGTEGEFMTAFRSYRINDSGRVEEDSAMQDAKRFRDSVSRSNKGQ
;
A
#
# COMPACT_ATOMS: atom_id res chain seq x y z
N MET A 1 22.50 3.69 26.75
CA MET A 1 22.63 4.67 25.65
C MET A 1 22.21 6.02 26.19
N THR A 2 23.02 7.06 26.03
CA THR A 2 22.74 8.40 26.54
C THR A 2 21.99 9.21 25.49
N LEU A 3 20.80 9.69 25.84
CA LEU A 3 20.03 10.58 24.97
C LEU A 3 20.77 11.92 24.81
N PRO A 4 20.64 12.61 23.66
CA PRO A 4 21.18 13.95 23.50
C PRO A 4 20.58 14.91 24.52
N PRO A 5 21.32 15.96 24.92
CA PRO A 5 20.78 16.98 25.83
C PRO A 5 19.58 17.75 25.23
N SER A 6 19.38 17.71 23.92
CA SER A 6 18.21 18.32 23.26
C SER A 6 16.95 17.46 23.32
N TRP A 7 17.07 16.19 23.71
CA TRP A 7 15.97 15.23 23.76
C TRP A 7 15.44 15.13 25.18
N LYS A 8 14.12 14.96 25.31
CA LYS A 8 13.48 14.74 26.61
C LYS A 8 12.83 13.37 26.61
N GLU A 9 13.18 12.55 27.59
CA GLU A 9 12.43 11.33 27.87
C GLU A 9 11.23 11.69 28.71
N VAL A 10 10.03 11.37 28.20
CA VAL A 10 8.75 11.71 28.81
C VAL A 10 7.82 10.51 28.75
N GLY A 11 6.78 10.48 29.59
CA GLY A 11 5.73 9.48 29.47
C GLY A 11 5.00 9.64 28.14
N LEU A 12 4.58 8.53 27.52
CA LEU A 12 3.85 8.55 26.26
C LEU A 12 2.62 9.46 26.34
N LEU A 13 1.92 9.43 27.47
CA LEU A 13 0.69 10.19 27.69
C LEU A 13 0.94 11.69 28.00
N ASP A 14 2.19 12.08 28.21
CA ASP A 14 2.54 13.51 28.36
C ASP A 14 2.52 14.23 27.01
N VAL A 15 2.65 13.49 25.91
CA VAL A 15 2.74 14.04 24.55
C VAL A 15 1.63 13.58 23.61
N CYS A 16 0.82 12.59 23.99
CA CYS A 16 -0.34 12.16 23.21
C CYS A 16 -1.52 11.76 24.09
N GLU A 17 -2.73 11.84 23.52
CA GLU A 17 -3.96 11.40 24.19
C GLU A 17 -4.27 9.95 23.82
N LEU A 18 -4.45 9.10 24.84
CA LEU A 18 -4.85 7.70 24.69
C LEU A 18 -6.37 7.58 24.61
N ASN A 19 -6.88 6.98 23.54
CA ASN A 19 -8.30 6.84 23.24
C ASN A 19 -9.02 8.19 23.43
N PRO A 20 -8.77 9.15 22.53
CA PRO A 20 -9.18 10.53 22.71
C PRO A 20 -10.66 10.63 23.05
N ARG A 21 -10.99 11.51 24.01
CA ARG A 21 -12.35 11.66 24.52
C ARG A 21 -13.21 12.41 23.51
N ILE A 22 -13.61 11.72 22.46
CA ILE A 22 -14.56 12.21 21.46
C ILE A 22 -15.96 12.11 22.07
N GLN A 23 -16.71 13.23 22.06
CA GLN A 23 -18.10 13.22 22.47
C GLN A 23 -18.85 12.21 21.61
N ARG A 24 -19.62 11.32 22.25
CA ARG A 24 -20.35 10.29 21.51
C ARG A 24 -21.30 10.99 20.54
N PRO A 25 -21.18 10.73 19.23
CA PRO A 25 -22.01 11.39 18.25
C PRO A 25 -23.47 10.96 18.40
N GLU A 26 -24.38 11.72 17.81
CA GLU A 26 -25.79 11.39 17.81
C GLU A 26 -26.03 10.06 17.07
N PRO A 27 -27.09 9.30 17.41
CA PRO A 27 -27.35 8.00 16.80
C PRO A 27 -27.42 8.03 15.27
N GLU A 28 -27.85 9.14 14.68
CA GLU A 28 -27.99 9.32 13.23
C GLU A 28 -26.68 9.72 12.53
N THR A 29 -25.65 10.11 13.30
CA THR A 29 -24.39 10.58 12.72
C THR A 29 -23.71 9.44 11.95
N PRO A 30 -23.36 9.65 10.66
CA PRO A 30 -22.66 8.64 9.87
C PRO A 30 -21.22 8.49 10.37
N VAL A 31 -20.81 7.26 10.64
CA VAL A 31 -19.44 6.91 11.03
C VAL A 31 -18.90 5.83 10.11
N THR A 32 -17.59 5.92 9.85
CA THR A 32 -16.85 4.88 9.14
C THR A 32 -16.59 3.73 10.12
N PHE A 33 -17.34 2.63 10.00
CA PHE A 33 -17.29 1.52 10.96
C PHE A 33 -16.38 0.39 10.51
N PHE A 34 -15.51 -0.06 11.43
CA PHE A 34 -14.54 -1.14 11.24
C PHE A 34 -14.78 -2.29 12.24
N PRO A 35 -15.57 -3.31 11.86
CA PRO A 35 -15.85 -4.45 12.72
C PRO A 35 -14.65 -5.41 12.73
N LYS A 36 -13.86 -5.39 13.81
CA LYS A 36 -12.76 -6.36 14.02
C LYS A 36 -11.79 -6.45 12.82
N SER A 37 -11.64 -5.35 12.08
CA SER A 37 -10.89 -5.25 10.83
C SER A 37 -9.39 -5.44 11.03
N LEU A 38 -8.71 -5.95 9.99
CA LEU A 38 -7.25 -6.01 9.92
C LEU A 38 -6.70 -4.60 9.61
N ILE A 39 -5.45 -4.32 9.99
CA ILE A 39 -4.84 -2.98 9.75
C ILE A 39 -4.70 -2.66 8.26
N THR A 40 -4.55 -3.67 7.42
CA THR A 40 -4.56 -3.55 5.96
C THR A 40 -5.88 -2.99 5.42
N GLU A 41 -7.00 -3.13 6.13
CA GLU A 41 -8.28 -2.51 5.73
C GLU A 41 -8.37 -1.03 6.14
N LEU A 42 -7.50 -0.58 7.04
CA LEU A 42 -7.38 0.81 7.50
C LEU A 42 -6.36 1.62 6.67
N THR A 43 -5.69 0.97 5.72
CA THR A 43 -4.63 1.54 4.88
C THR A 43 -4.87 1.20 3.41
N GLY A 44 -5.33 2.16 2.61
CA GLY A 44 -5.45 1.98 1.15
C GLY A 44 -6.57 2.80 0.49
N PRO A 45 -6.58 2.87 -0.86
CA PRO A 45 -7.58 3.61 -1.63
C PRO A 45 -9.00 2.99 -1.57
N SER A 46 -9.10 1.72 -1.18
CA SER A 46 -10.36 1.01 -0.94
C SER A 46 -10.42 0.56 0.51
N LEU A 47 -10.70 1.49 1.43
CA LEU A 47 -11.12 1.13 2.79
C LEU A 47 -12.36 0.23 2.64
N ASN A 48 -12.29 -1.03 3.06
CA ASN A 48 -13.45 -1.92 3.19
C ASN A 48 -14.32 -1.46 4.39
N SER A 49 -14.60 -0.17 4.45
CA SER A 49 -15.36 0.48 5.50
C SER A 49 -16.83 0.53 5.11
N SER A 50 -17.69 0.06 6.00
CA SER A 50 -19.12 0.33 5.90
C SER A 50 -19.42 1.68 6.57
N ILE A 51 -20.06 2.60 5.86
CA ILE A 51 -20.64 3.79 6.47
C ILE A 51 -21.94 3.36 7.14
N GLN A 52 -22.05 3.56 8.45
CA GLN A 52 -23.22 3.21 9.24
C GLN A 52 -23.59 4.36 10.17
N ALA A 53 -24.87 4.48 10.51
CA ALA A 53 -25.29 5.41 11.56
C ALA A 53 -24.69 4.93 12.90
N TYR A 54 -24.11 5.83 13.68
CA TYR A 54 -23.45 5.48 14.94
C TYR A 54 -24.37 4.68 15.88
N GLY A 55 -25.67 4.98 15.86
CA GLY A 55 -26.71 4.33 16.63
C GLY A 55 -26.89 2.84 16.30
N GLU A 56 -26.63 2.45 15.06
CA GLU A 56 -26.75 1.09 14.51
C GLU A 56 -25.47 0.28 14.69
N THR A 57 -24.33 0.94 14.94
CA THR A 57 -23.10 0.24 15.28
C THR A 57 -23.19 -0.45 16.64
N SER A 58 -22.25 -1.35 16.92
CA SER A 58 -22.12 -1.97 18.25
C SER A 58 -21.90 -0.97 19.39
N ARG A 59 -21.53 0.29 19.08
CA ARG A 59 -21.05 1.35 20.01
C ARG A 59 -19.87 0.95 20.91
N GLN A 60 -19.40 -0.28 20.78
CA GLN A 60 -18.17 -0.82 21.32
C GLN A 60 -17.02 -0.52 20.36
N GLY A 61 -15.95 0.07 20.87
CA GLY A 61 -14.77 0.43 20.07
C GLY A 61 -14.18 1.76 20.50
N VAL A 62 -13.10 2.16 19.82
CA VAL A 62 -12.50 3.47 19.95
C VAL A 62 -12.98 4.36 18.82
N LEU A 63 -13.40 5.59 19.15
CA LEU A 63 -13.65 6.63 18.17
C LEU A 63 -12.34 7.32 17.82
N PHE A 64 -12.11 7.59 16.54
CA PHE A 64 -10.89 8.21 16.03
C PHE A 64 -11.20 9.08 14.81
N LYS A 65 -10.22 9.88 14.38
CA LYS A 65 -10.31 10.73 13.18
C LYS A 65 -9.04 10.62 12.34
N ASN A 66 -9.06 11.23 11.14
CA ASN A 66 -7.87 11.36 10.31
C ASN A 66 -6.71 12.01 11.09
N GLY A 67 -5.53 11.41 10.99
CA GLY A 67 -4.31 11.83 11.69
C GLY A 67 -4.07 11.15 13.05
N ASP A 68 -5.05 10.42 13.59
CA ASP A 68 -4.82 9.58 14.78
C ASP A 68 -4.00 8.33 14.40
N VAL A 69 -3.17 7.85 15.34
CA VAL A 69 -2.43 6.59 15.18
C VAL A 69 -3.25 5.46 15.79
N LEU A 70 -3.69 4.51 14.97
CA LEU A 70 -4.39 3.32 15.43
C LEU A 70 -3.41 2.17 15.67
N ILE A 71 -3.62 1.44 16.75
CA ILE A 71 -2.82 0.28 17.16
C ILE A 71 -3.77 -0.88 17.42
N ALA A 72 -3.56 -2.00 16.73
CA ALA A 72 -4.31 -3.22 17.05
C ALA A 72 -3.86 -3.74 18.42
N THR A 73 -4.79 -3.94 19.34
CA THR A 73 -4.49 -4.44 20.68
C THR A 73 -4.92 -5.88 20.90
N ARG A 74 -5.73 -6.43 19.99
CA ARG A 74 -6.20 -7.82 20.07
C ARG A 74 -6.13 -8.55 18.74
N GLY A 75 -5.99 -9.87 18.81
CA GLY A 75 -6.02 -10.75 17.65
C GLY A 75 -4.63 -11.09 17.12
N ARG A 76 -4.57 -11.55 15.86
CA ARG A 76 -3.31 -11.95 15.22
C ARG A 76 -2.42 -10.77 14.86
N ASP A 77 -3.02 -9.61 14.59
CA ASP A 77 -2.31 -8.40 14.17
C ASP A 77 -1.96 -7.48 15.34
N ALA A 78 -2.01 -7.97 16.58
CA ALA A 78 -1.71 -7.14 17.73
C ALA A 78 -0.34 -6.46 17.59
N MET A 79 -0.29 -5.20 17.97
CA MET A 79 0.83 -4.25 17.84
C MET A 79 1.18 -3.78 16.43
N GLN A 80 0.53 -4.27 15.37
CA GLN A 80 0.53 -3.51 14.12
C GLN A 80 -0.10 -2.13 14.38
N ALA A 81 0.40 -1.11 13.68
CA ALA A 81 -0.06 0.27 13.85
C ALA A 81 -0.04 1.03 12.52
N THR A 82 -0.92 2.02 12.40
CA THR A 82 -0.99 2.90 11.22
C THR A 82 -1.51 4.29 11.56
N ILE A 83 -1.21 5.28 10.71
CA ILE A 83 -1.87 6.59 10.75
C ILE A 83 -3.13 6.54 9.91
N VAL A 84 -4.24 6.94 10.50
CA VAL A 84 -5.52 7.02 9.81
C VAL A 84 -5.50 8.16 8.80
N SER A 85 -5.84 7.86 7.56
CA SER A 85 -6.02 8.86 6.50
C SER A 85 -7.16 8.42 5.58
N GLY A 86 -7.77 9.37 4.88
CA GLY A 86 -8.80 9.07 3.88
C GLY A 86 -10.13 8.56 4.43
N LEU A 87 -10.45 8.78 5.72
CA LEU A 87 -11.81 8.53 6.22
C LEU A 87 -12.84 9.34 5.41
N VAL A 88 -13.90 8.66 4.98
CA VAL A 88 -15.02 9.28 4.25
C VAL A 88 -15.85 10.16 5.17
N THR A 89 -15.99 9.76 6.44
CA THR A 89 -16.67 10.54 7.49
C THR A 89 -15.65 11.22 8.40
N GLU A 90 -16.09 12.19 9.20
CA GLU A 90 -15.21 12.87 10.17
C GLU A 90 -14.70 11.92 11.28
N LEU A 91 -15.50 10.90 11.61
CA LEU A 91 -15.23 9.94 12.68
C LEU A 91 -15.23 8.50 12.17
N GLY A 92 -14.24 7.74 12.61
CA GLY A 92 -14.21 6.30 12.52
C GLY A 92 -14.50 5.63 13.86
N LEU A 93 -15.08 4.43 13.83
CA LEU A 93 -15.27 3.56 14.99
C LEU A 93 -14.64 2.20 14.72
N ALA A 94 -13.64 1.81 15.52
CA ALA A 94 -12.93 0.54 15.34
C ALA A 94 -12.91 -0.29 16.63
N GLN A 95 -13.23 -1.58 16.50
CA GLN A 95 -13.13 -2.55 17.59
C GLN A 95 -11.75 -3.20 17.64
N TYR A 96 -11.25 -3.50 18.84
CA TYR A 96 -9.92 -4.11 19.08
C TYR A 96 -8.72 -3.20 18.83
N PHE A 97 -9.00 -1.95 18.49
CA PHE A 97 -7.99 -0.91 18.33
C PHE A 97 -7.91 -0.01 19.54
N LEU A 98 -6.77 0.66 19.62
CA LEU A 98 -6.46 1.77 20.49
C LEU A 98 -6.04 2.93 19.60
N ALA A 99 -6.49 4.14 19.93
CA ALA A 99 -6.14 5.35 19.18
C ALA A 99 -5.21 6.23 20.02
N LEU A 100 -4.11 6.68 19.42
CA LEU A 100 -3.24 7.71 19.98
C LEU A 100 -3.38 8.98 19.16
N ARG A 101 -3.75 10.08 19.82
CA ARG A 101 -3.80 11.40 19.22
C ARG A 101 -2.57 12.20 19.60
N ALA A 102 -1.74 12.52 18.63
CA ALA A 102 -0.55 13.32 18.85
C ALA A 102 -0.90 14.72 19.40
N GLY A 103 -0.20 15.13 20.45
CA GLY A 103 -0.24 16.49 20.97
C GLY A 103 0.69 17.43 20.20
N PRO A 104 0.79 18.71 20.61
CA PRO A 104 1.56 19.72 19.87
C PRO A 104 3.08 19.47 19.88
N GLN A 105 3.57 18.65 20.81
CA GLN A 105 5.00 18.37 20.99
C GLN A 105 5.49 17.16 20.17
N ILE A 106 4.59 16.42 19.52
CA ILE A 106 4.93 15.19 18.82
C ILE A 106 4.22 15.09 17.47
N ARG A 107 4.91 14.59 16.46
CA ARG A 107 4.30 14.29 15.15
C ARG A 107 3.62 12.92 15.18
N PRO A 108 2.42 12.76 14.60
CA PRO A 108 1.77 11.45 14.46
C PRO A 108 2.68 10.40 13.80
N ALA A 109 3.41 10.81 12.76
CA ALA A 109 4.35 9.92 12.08
C ALA A 109 5.51 9.50 13.00
N PHE A 110 6.07 10.40 13.80
CA PHE A 110 7.10 10.04 14.76
C PHE A 110 6.57 9.07 15.82
N LEU A 111 5.35 9.29 16.31
CA LEU A 111 4.65 8.41 17.23
C LEU A 111 4.42 7.01 16.63
N LEU A 112 4.01 6.92 15.36
CA LEU A 112 3.89 5.65 14.64
C LEU A 112 5.22 4.87 14.63
N HIS A 113 6.30 5.51 14.18
CA HIS A 113 7.62 4.89 14.12
C HIS A 113 8.15 4.47 15.51
N PHE A 114 7.77 5.20 16.57
CA PHE A 114 8.09 4.80 17.94
C PHE A 114 7.36 3.50 18.34
N ILE A 115 6.08 3.37 18.03
CA ILE A 115 5.32 2.14 18.33
C ILE A 115 5.82 0.95 17.50
N GLN A 116 6.32 1.20 16.29
CA GLN A 116 6.89 0.18 15.40
C GLN A 116 8.28 -0.32 15.82
N GLN A 117 8.90 0.27 16.85
CA GLN A 117 10.21 -0.17 17.35
C GLN A 117 10.20 -1.65 17.74
N PRO A 118 11.18 -2.46 17.31
CA PRO A 118 11.23 -3.89 17.63
C PRO A 118 11.17 -4.20 19.13
N TRP A 119 11.80 -3.35 19.95
CA TRP A 119 11.78 -3.53 21.41
C TRP A 119 10.42 -3.19 22.02
N VAL A 120 9.68 -2.19 21.50
CA VAL A 120 8.32 -1.83 21.96
C VAL A 120 7.36 -2.96 21.63
N GLN A 121 7.44 -3.49 20.41
CA GLN A 121 6.68 -4.64 19.94
C GLN A 121 6.90 -5.86 20.85
N LYS A 122 8.16 -6.20 21.11
CA LYS A 122 8.53 -7.31 22.00
C LYS A 122 8.06 -7.09 23.44
N ALA A 123 8.24 -5.87 23.97
CA ALA A 123 7.80 -5.53 25.32
C ALA A 123 6.28 -5.63 25.47
N ALA A 124 5.53 -5.18 24.47
CA ALA A 124 4.07 -5.30 24.45
C ALA A 124 3.63 -6.76 24.47
N VAL A 125 4.18 -7.60 23.59
CA VAL A 125 3.88 -9.04 23.53
C VAL A 125 4.18 -9.74 24.85
N ASN A 126 5.21 -9.33 25.59
CA ASN A 126 5.50 -9.87 26.92
C ASN A 126 4.44 -9.52 27.98
N THR A 127 3.62 -8.49 27.75
CA THR A 127 2.49 -8.12 28.63
C THR A 127 1.17 -8.76 28.20
N ASN A 128 1.20 -9.65 27.21
CA ASN A 128 0.03 -10.32 26.66
C ASN A 128 -0.78 -11.04 27.76
N ARG A 129 -2.10 -10.81 27.76
CA ARG A 129 -3.05 -11.51 28.64
C ARG A 129 -3.92 -12.55 27.92
N GLY A 130 -3.76 -12.68 26.60
CA GLY A 130 -4.46 -13.64 25.76
C GLY A 130 -3.65 -14.92 25.52
N THR A 131 -4.13 -15.75 24.60
CA THR A 131 -3.41 -16.95 24.15
C THR A 131 -2.32 -16.58 23.14
N GLN A 132 -1.43 -17.52 22.81
CA GLN A 132 -0.43 -17.32 21.74
C GLN A 132 -1.08 -17.05 20.36
N SER A 133 -2.31 -17.52 20.12
CA SER A 133 -3.03 -17.34 18.86
C SER A 133 -3.97 -16.12 18.83
N GLN A 134 -4.27 -15.54 19.99
CA GLN A 134 -5.12 -14.37 20.14
C GLN A 134 -4.53 -13.47 21.22
N LEU A 135 -3.57 -12.63 20.80
CA LEU A 135 -2.92 -11.69 21.70
C LEU A 135 -3.94 -10.67 22.21
N SER A 136 -3.71 -10.15 23.41
CA SER A 136 -4.49 -9.10 24.04
C SER A 136 -3.55 -8.24 24.87
N ILE A 137 -3.21 -7.06 24.33
CA ILE A 137 -2.28 -6.11 24.94
C ILE A 137 -3.07 -5.18 25.87
N PRO A 138 -2.74 -5.12 27.17
CA PRO A 138 -3.46 -4.28 28.11
C PRO A 138 -3.12 -2.80 27.92
N LEU A 139 -4.10 -1.91 28.13
CA LEU A 139 -3.89 -0.45 28.06
C LEU A 139 -2.80 0.04 29.03
N SER A 140 -2.58 -0.66 30.15
CA SER A 140 -1.53 -0.34 31.12
C SER A 140 -0.13 -0.36 30.52
N PHE A 141 0.11 -1.15 29.48
CA PHE A 141 1.38 -1.15 28.76
C PHE A 141 1.67 0.24 28.17
N PHE A 142 0.72 0.81 27.42
CA PHE A 142 0.87 2.12 26.80
C PHE A 142 0.92 3.25 27.83
N LYS A 143 0.21 3.12 28.95
CA LYS A 143 0.25 4.11 30.05
C LYS A 143 1.64 4.22 30.69
N ASN A 144 2.39 3.13 30.73
CA ASN A 144 3.69 3.05 31.38
C ASN A 144 4.86 3.21 30.40
N LEU A 145 4.58 3.44 29.12
CA LEU A 145 5.60 3.55 28.08
C LEU A 145 6.23 4.95 28.13
N SER A 146 7.56 5.02 28.05
CA SER A 146 8.31 6.28 27.94
C SER A 146 8.84 6.45 26.53
N ILE A 147 8.82 7.68 26.02
CA ILE A 147 9.22 8.02 24.66
C ILE A 147 10.29 9.11 24.69
N PRO A 148 11.39 8.96 23.94
CA PRO A 148 12.34 10.03 23.74
C PRO A 148 11.81 11.00 22.68
N VAL A 149 11.63 12.27 23.05
CA VAL A 149 11.03 13.30 22.21
C VAL A 149 12.10 14.32 21.78
N PRO A 150 12.52 14.30 20.50
CA PRO A 150 13.32 15.36 19.91
C PRO A 150 12.50 16.65 19.71
N PRO A 151 13.13 17.79 19.43
CA PRO A 151 12.46 18.96 18.88
C PRO A 151 11.69 18.65 17.59
N LEU A 152 10.57 19.35 17.33
CA LEU A 152 9.68 19.07 16.18
C LEU A 152 10.41 19.03 14.82
N HIS A 153 11.32 19.97 14.58
CA HIS A 153 12.10 20.01 13.32
C HIS A 153 13.04 18.81 13.15
N GLU A 154 13.53 18.24 14.26
CA GLU A 154 14.32 17.01 14.26
C GLU A 154 13.42 15.78 14.06
N GLN A 155 12.21 15.78 14.64
CA GLN A 155 11.20 14.76 14.36
C GLN A 155 10.84 14.73 12.87
N ASP A 156 10.59 15.90 12.26
CA ASP A 156 10.25 16.02 10.84
C ASP A 156 11.40 15.48 9.94
N TYR A 157 12.66 15.77 10.31
CA TYR A 157 13.83 15.22 9.62
C TYR A 157 13.93 13.69 9.74
N LEU A 158 13.76 13.15 10.96
CA LEU A 158 13.81 11.71 11.21
C LEU A 158 12.69 10.98 10.46
N VAL A 159 11.46 11.52 10.47
CA VAL A 159 10.33 10.98 9.74
C VAL A 159 10.61 10.94 8.24
N GLN A 160 11.11 12.04 7.65
CA GLN A 160 11.46 12.05 6.22
C GLN A 160 12.56 11.04 5.88
N LEU A 161 13.53 10.87 6.76
CA LEU A 161 14.61 9.91 6.54
C LEU A 161 14.11 8.46 6.61
N LEU A 162 13.22 8.15 7.57
CA LEU A 162 12.58 6.84 7.69
C LEU A 162 11.63 6.55 6.51
N GLN A 163 10.89 7.56 6.04
CA GLN A 163 10.05 7.43 4.84
C GLN A 163 10.86 7.11 3.59
N LYS A 164 12.06 7.70 3.43
CA LYS A 164 12.97 7.34 2.31
C LYS A 164 13.47 5.91 2.38
N ALA A 165 13.50 5.32 3.58
CA ALA A 165 13.84 3.92 3.81
C ALA A 165 12.60 3.01 3.82
N SER A 166 11.41 3.53 3.47
CA SER A 166 10.18 2.74 3.40
C SER A 166 10.32 1.59 2.40
N LEU A 167 9.74 0.45 2.76
CA LEU A 167 9.68 -0.74 1.92
C LEU A 167 8.53 -0.71 0.92
N GLU A 168 7.56 0.20 1.08
CA GLU A 168 6.35 0.26 0.25
C GLU A 168 6.67 0.30 -1.27
N PRO A 169 7.61 1.13 -1.77
CA PRO A 169 7.90 1.16 -3.21
C PRO A 169 8.47 -0.17 -3.73
N TYR A 170 9.23 -0.87 -2.89
CA TYR A 170 9.81 -2.17 -3.25
C TYR A 170 8.75 -3.27 -3.23
N GLN A 171 7.81 -3.23 -2.28
CA GLN A 171 6.65 -4.12 -2.24
C GLN A 171 5.74 -3.91 -3.45
N ASP A 172 5.46 -2.67 -3.81
CA ASP A 172 4.67 -2.33 -5.01
C ASP A 172 5.35 -2.78 -6.30
N ALA A 173 6.66 -2.58 -6.41
CA ALA A 173 7.44 -3.07 -7.55
C ALA A 173 7.42 -4.60 -7.63
N LEU A 174 7.58 -5.29 -6.50
CA LEU A 174 7.48 -6.75 -6.43
C LEU A 174 6.09 -7.23 -6.88
N ASN A 175 5.02 -6.64 -6.36
CA ASN A 175 3.65 -6.98 -6.75
C ASN A 175 3.44 -6.82 -8.26
N LYS A 176 3.90 -5.72 -8.86
CA LYS A 176 3.84 -5.52 -10.31
C LYS A 176 4.62 -6.58 -11.08
N VAL A 177 5.81 -6.96 -10.61
CA VAL A 177 6.62 -8.02 -11.26
C VAL A 177 5.92 -9.37 -11.17
N ILE A 178 5.28 -9.68 -10.04
CA ILE A 178 4.50 -10.90 -9.87
C ILE A 178 3.29 -10.91 -10.80
N ASP A 179 2.56 -9.79 -10.90
CA ASP A 179 1.39 -9.67 -11.78
C ASP A 179 1.77 -9.82 -13.26
N LEU A 180 2.88 -9.21 -13.67
CA LEU A 180 3.42 -9.39 -15.03
C LEU A 180 3.89 -10.82 -15.28
N SER A 181 4.54 -11.45 -14.29
CA SER A 181 4.95 -12.85 -14.37
C SER A 181 3.76 -13.78 -14.50
N ASP A 182 2.65 -13.50 -13.82
CA ASP A 182 1.41 -14.27 -13.89
C ASP A 182 0.70 -14.08 -15.23
N ALA A 183 0.64 -12.85 -15.74
CA ALA A 183 0.11 -12.58 -17.08
C ALA A 183 0.90 -13.31 -18.17
N LEU A 184 2.23 -13.31 -18.06
CA LEU A 184 3.13 -14.04 -18.95
C LEU A 184 2.93 -15.56 -18.81
N ALA A 185 2.85 -16.08 -17.58
CA ALA A 185 2.59 -17.50 -17.35
C ALA A 185 1.24 -17.93 -17.91
N LEU A 186 0.18 -17.11 -17.76
CA LEU A 186 -1.13 -17.36 -18.33
C LEU A 186 -1.08 -17.45 -19.87
N GLN A 187 -0.35 -16.53 -20.51
CA GLN A 187 -0.14 -16.56 -21.97
C GLN A 187 0.64 -17.81 -22.40
N LEU A 188 1.73 -18.15 -21.71
CA LEU A 188 2.58 -19.28 -22.11
C LEU A 188 1.96 -20.65 -21.82
N LEU A 189 1.12 -20.75 -20.78
CA LEU A 189 0.61 -22.03 -20.27
C LEU A 189 -0.85 -22.29 -20.63
N VAL A 190 -1.66 -21.26 -20.93
CA VAL A 190 -3.12 -21.42 -21.08
C VAL A 190 -3.67 -20.74 -22.32
N SER A 191 -3.43 -19.44 -22.51
CA SER A 191 -4.17 -18.61 -23.46
C SER A 191 -3.44 -18.26 -24.75
N GLY A 192 -2.12 -18.43 -24.83
CA GLY A 192 -1.34 -18.12 -26.03
C GLY A 192 -1.56 -19.13 -27.15
N GLU A 193 -1.37 -18.71 -28.40
CA GLU A 193 -1.60 -19.54 -29.59
C GLU A 193 -0.87 -20.89 -29.54
N LYS A 194 0.40 -20.89 -29.11
CA LYS A 194 1.18 -22.12 -28.92
C LYS A 194 0.59 -23.03 -27.84
N ALA A 195 0.11 -22.46 -26.75
CA ALA A 195 -0.50 -23.21 -25.65
C ALA A 195 -1.84 -23.83 -26.07
N GLN A 196 -2.63 -23.12 -26.89
CA GLN A 196 -3.87 -23.61 -27.45
C GLN A 196 -3.65 -24.74 -28.47
N ALA A 197 -2.50 -24.76 -29.15
CA ALA A 197 -2.14 -25.82 -30.09
C ALA A 197 -1.72 -27.14 -29.41
N TRP A 198 -1.38 -27.12 -28.12
CA TRP A 198 -0.99 -28.33 -27.39
C TRP A 198 -2.21 -29.15 -26.94
N PRO A 199 -2.08 -30.49 -26.87
CA PRO A 199 -3.14 -31.33 -26.36
C PRO A 199 -3.42 -30.99 -24.89
N ARG A 200 -4.71 -30.85 -24.56
CA ARG A 200 -5.16 -30.73 -23.18
C ARG A 200 -5.32 -32.10 -22.57
N VAL A 201 -4.65 -32.31 -21.45
CA VAL A 201 -4.62 -33.59 -20.75
C VAL A 201 -5.16 -33.40 -19.34
N LYS A 202 -6.01 -34.34 -18.89
CA LYS A 202 -6.49 -34.35 -17.51
C LYS A 202 -5.35 -34.65 -16.56
N LEU A 203 -5.18 -33.83 -15.54
CA LEU A 203 -4.10 -33.96 -14.57
C LEU A 203 -4.13 -35.35 -13.88
N SER A 204 -5.32 -35.92 -13.65
CA SER A 204 -5.49 -37.28 -13.10
C SER A 204 -4.83 -38.39 -13.91
N SER A 205 -4.62 -38.20 -15.21
CA SER A 205 -3.99 -39.22 -16.08
C SER A 205 -2.46 -39.22 -16.00
N ILE A 206 -1.86 -38.11 -15.53
CA ILE A 206 -0.41 -37.88 -15.53
C ILE A 206 0.14 -37.47 -14.16
N CYS A 207 -0.70 -37.42 -13.13
CA CYS A 207 -0.33 -37.01 -11.78
C CYS A 207 -1.16 -37.77 -10.72
N GLY A 208 -0.48 -38.29 -9.70
CA GLY A 208 -1.12 -38.81 -8.50
C GLY A 208 -1.50 -37.69 -7.53
N PHE A 209 -2.55 -37.89 -6.73
CA PHE A 209 -3.03 -36.90 -5.77
C PHE A 209 -3.06 -37.46 -4.35
N SER A 210 -2.51 -36.70 -3.40
CA SER A 210 -2.67 -36.93 -1.96
C SER A 210 -2.43 -38.39 -1.57
N PRO A 211 -1.17 -38.86 -1.58
CA PRO A 211 -0.83 -40.21 -1.13
C PRO A 211 -1.32 -40.43 0.31
N PRO A 212 -1.59 -41.69 0.72
CA PRO A 212 -2.15 -42.00 2.03
C PRO A 212 -1.30 -41.36 3.13
N GLY A 213 -1.95 -40.61 4.03
CA GLY A 213 -1.26 -39.83 5.05
C GLY A 213 -0.45 -40.71 6.00
N ALA A 214 0.78 -40.30 6.27
CA ALA A 214 1.59 -40.89 7.32
C ALA A 214 1.14 -40.30 8.67
N HIS A 215 0.57 -41.14 9.54
CA HIS A 215 0.33 -40.73 10.92
C HIS A 215 1.70 -40.66 11.62
N PRO A 216 2.04 -39.58 12.36
CA PRO A 216 3.35 -39.47 13.01
C PRO A 216 3.71 -40.68 13.90
N LYS A 217 2.70 -41.31 14.52
CA LYS A 217 2.84 -42.52 15.34
C LYS A 217 3.19 -43.80 14.56
N LYS A 218 2.99 -43.81 13.24
CA LYS A 218 3.30 -44.93 12.33
C LYS A 218 4.50 -44.61 11.41
N TYR A 219 5.08 -43.42 11.54
CA TYR A 219 6.22 -43.00 10.75
C TYR A 219 7.48 -43.72 11.24
N GLN A 220 8.12 -44.49 10.36
CA GLN A 220 9.32 -45.29 10.66
C GLN A 220 10.63 -44.57 10.28
N GLY A 221 10.56 -43.27 9.98
CA GLY A 221 11.72 -42.48 9.55
C GLY A 221 12.58 -41.95 10.71
N PRO A 222 13.55 -41.07 10.42
CA PRO A 222 14.52 -40.58 11.39
C PRO A 222 13.87 -39.77 12.53
N SER A 223 14.55 -39.71 13.68
CA SER A 223 14.07 -39.04 14.92
C SER A 223 13.79 -37.54 14.75
N ARG A 224 14.35 -36.93 13.71
CA ARG A 224 14.03 -35.59 13.23
C ARG A 224 13.77 -35.64 11.73
N THR A 225 12.71 -34.96 11.29
CA THR A 225 12.35 -34.89 9.89
C THR A 225 12.03 -33.45 9.48
N GLU A 226 12.11 -33.19 8.19
CA GLU A 226 11.72 -31.91 7.61
C GLU A 226 10.20 -31.82 7.46
N LEU A 227 9.61 -30.69 7.87
CA LEU A 227 8.18 -30.43 7.74
C LEU A 227 7.93 -29.17 6.91
N PHE A 228 7.21 -29.32 5.80
CA PHE A 228 6.63 -28.22 5.06
C PHE A 228 5.29 -27.81 5.67
N SER A 229 5.21 -26.56 6.11
CA SER A 229 4.02 -25.96 6.69
C SER A 229 3.73 -24.62 6.02
N PRO A 230 2.46 -24.30 5.68
CA PRO A 230 2.12 -22.95 5.23
C PRO A 230 2.40 -21.88 6.30
N ARG A 231 2.62 -22.27 7.57
CA ARG A 231 3.06 -21.35 8.62
C ARG A 231 4.52 -20.90 8.47
N SER A 232 5.32 -21.66 7.75
CA SER A 232 6.70 -21.32 7.40
C SER A 232 6.78 -20.41 6.16
N LEU A 233 5.62 -19.94 5.67
CA LEU A 233 5.58 -18.98 4.58
C LEU A 233 6.13 -17.64 5.07
N ASP A 234 7.20 -17.21 4.43
CA ASP A 234 7.67 -15.84 4.54
C ASP A 234 6.66 -14.91 3.83
N HIS A 235 6.04 -14.02 4.59
CA HIS A 235 5.02 -13.09 4.11
C HIS A 235 5.58 -11.98 3.21
N ILE A 236 6.90 -11.78 3.21
CA ILE A 236 7.62 -10.81 2.40
C ILE A 236 8.07 -11.50 1.10
N THR A 237 8.80 -12.59 1.21
CA THR A 237 9.40 -13.26 0.03
C THR A 237 8.42 -14.19 -0.68
N GLY A 238 7.43 -14.73 0.03
CA GLY A 238 6.47 -15.72 -0.46
C GLY A 238 7.05 -17.13 -0.56
N GLN A 239 8.21 -17.39 0.04
CA GLN A 239 8.87 -18.69 0.04
C GLN A 239 8.47 -19.51 1.27
N ILE A 240 8.51 -20.84 1.13
CA ILE A 240 8.28 -21.78 2.24
C ILE A 240 9.57 -22.53 2.48
N GLU A 241 10.13 -22.35 3.65
CA GLU A 241 11.25 -23.16 4.13
C GLU A 241 10.73 -24.37 4.92
N SER A 242 11.42 -25.50 4.79
CA SER A 242 11.16 -26.66 5.63
C SER A 242 11.66 -26.39 7.05
N GLN A 243 10.94 -26.90 8.04
CA GLN A 243 11.35 -26.84 9.44
C GLN A 243 11.77 -28.23 9.91
N ARG A 244 12.97 -28.33 10.49
CA ARG A 244 13.46 -29.59 11.04
C ARG A 244 12.92 -29.80 12.46
N LEU A 245 11.95 -30.69 12.60
CA LEU A 245 11.23 -30.95 13.85
C LEU A 245 11.47 -32.37 14.37
N ARG A 246 11.27 -32.56 15.68
CA ARG A 246 11.22 -33.90 16.29
C ARG A 246 9.88 -34.56 16.00
N LEU A 247 9.84 -35.90 16.00
CA LEU A 247 8.60 -36.66 15.75
C LEU A 247 7.45 -36.29 16.70
N GLU A 248 7.78 -35.92 17.94
CA GLU A 248 6.82 -35.51 18.99
C GLU A 248 6.18 -34.13 18.71
N GLU A 249 6.86 -33.28 17.95
CA GLU A 249 6.44 -31.92 17.61
C GLU A 249 5.60 -31.89 16.31
N LEU A 250 5.49 -33.03 15.62
CA LEU A 250 4.77 -33.13 14.36
C LEU A 250 3.24 -33.04 14.57
N PRO A 251 2.53 -32.36 13.66
CA PRO A 251 1.07 -32.32 13.69
C PRO A 251 0.47 -33.72 13.44
N PRO A 252 -0.74 -34.00 13.98
CA PRO A 252 -1.32 -35.34 13.99
C PRO A 252 -1.60 -35.90 12.58
N THR A 253 -1.73 -35.04 11.58
CA THR A 253 -1.96 -35.40 10.18
C THR A 253 -0.89 -34.80 9.28
N CYS A 254 -0.01 -35.66 8.79
CA CYS A 254 1.03 -35.33 7.82
C CYS A 254 0.88 -36.21 6.58
N ALA A 255 1.37 -35.72 5.44
CA ALA A 255 1.55 -36.49 4.23
C ALA A 255 3.04 -36.67 3.99
N GLU A 256 3.44 -37.89 3.61
CA GLU A 256 4.81 -38.15 3.17
C GLU A 256 5.01 -37.56 1.77
N VAL A 257 6.16 -36.92 1.58
CA VAL A 257 6.51 -36.21 0.36
C VAL A 257 7.80 -36.81 -0.19
N GLN A 258 7.83 -37.01 -1.50
CA GLN A 258 8.99 -37.51 -2.22
C GLN A 258 9.66 -36.39 -3.00
N ALA A 259 10.91 -36.60 -3.40
CA ALA A 259 11.56 -35.76 -4.40
C ALA A 259 10.65 -35.66 -5.65
N ASP A 260 10.63 -34.49 -6.29
CA ASP A 260 9.78 -34.19 -7.46
C ASP A 260 8.26 -34.11 -7.20
N ASP A 261 7.78 -34.39 -5.98
CA ASP A 261 6.41 -34.07 -5.62
C ASP A 261 6.21 -32.54 -5.65
N VAL A 262 5.07 -32.09 -6.18
CA VAL A 262 4.68 -30.69 -6.18
C VAL A 262 3.71 -30.45 -5.02
N LEU A 263 4.12 -29.60 -4.07
CA LEU A 263 3.26 -29.18 -2.97
C LEU A 263 2.45 -27.96 -3.40
N PHE A 264 1.13 -28.03 -3.22
CA PHE A 264 0.23 -26.93 -3.55
C PHE A 264 -0.68 -26.58 -2.38
N THR A 265 -0.88 -25.28 -2.12
CA THR A 265 -1.89 -24.81 -1.16
C THR A 265 -2.45 -23.46 -1.58
N LEU A 266 -3.72 -23.23 -1.22
CA LEU A 266 -4.34 -21.91 -1.28
C LEU A 266 -4.38 -21.33 0.12
N THR A 267 -3.75 -20.18 0.32
CA THR A 267 -3.81 -19.45 1.58
C THR A 267 -4.70 -18.22 1.42
N GLN A 268 -5.22 -17.71 2.54
CA GLN A 268 -5.91 -16.42 2.55
C GLN A 268 -4.93 -15.24 2.50
N SER A 269 -3.62 -15.49 2.53
CA SER A 269 -2.60 -14.47 2.75
C SER A 269 -2.11 -13.84 1.46
N PHE A 270 -2.05 -12.50 1.50
CA PHE A 270 -1.36 -11.49 0.68
C PHE A 270 -1.39 -11.55 -0.86
N ARG A 271 -1.63 -12.70 -1.52
CA ARG A 271 -1.62 -12.79 -2.99
C ARG A 271 -2.84 -13.54 -3.52
N SER A 272 -3.30 -13.12 -4.70
CA SER A 272 -4.37 -13.80 -5.45
C SER A 272 -3.95 -15.19 -5.98
N GLN A 273 -2.65 -15.48 -5.97
CA GLN A 273 -2.04 -16.73 -6.46
C GLN A 273 -2.00 -17.82 -5.40
N GLY A 274 -2.02 -19.08 -5.86
CA GLY A 274 -1.71 -20.22 -5.01
C GLY A 274 -0.21 -20.40 -4.81
N ILE A 275 0.17 -21.11 -3.75
CA ILE A 275 1.58 -21.41 -3.49
C ILE A 275 1.85 -22.81 -4.00
N ALA A 276 2.79 -22.94 -4.94
CA ALA A 276 3.23 -24.24 -5.44
C ALA A 276 4.74 -24.28 -5.70
N PHE A 277 5.38 -25.37 -5.32
CA PHE A 277 6.80 -25.64 -5.57
C PHE A 277 7.07 -27.13 -5.65
N ALA A 278 8.11 -27.51 -6.41
CA ALA A 278 8.60 -28.87 -6.45
C ALA A 278 9.51 -29.14 -5.25
N VAL A 279 9.40 -30.32 -4.66
CA VAL A 279 10.22 -30.73 -3.52
C VAL A 279 11.61 -31.09 -4.03
N PRO A 280 12.66 -30.45 -3.50
CA PRO A 280 14.02 -30.72 -3.95
C PRO A 280 14.41 -32.18 -3.66
N PRO A 281 15.26 -32.79 -4.50
CA PRO A 281 15.83 -34.08 -4.18
C PRO A 281 16.76 -33.95 -2.98
N ASP A 282 16.36 -34.53 -1.84
CA ASP A 282 17.23 -34.70 -0.68
C ASP A 282 17.46 -36.20 -0.46
N GLU A 283 18.74 -36.60 -0.35
CA GLU A 283 19.15 -37.99 -0.18
C GLU A 283 19.03 -38.48 1.27
N TYR A 284 18.88 -37.57 2.24
CA TYR A 284 19.08 -37.90 3.66
C TYR A 284 17.80 -37.95 4.49
N THR A 285 16.70 -37.31 4.06
CA THR A 285 15.44 -37.31 4.81
C THR A 285 14.21 -37.42 3.93
N THR A 286 13.17 -38.10 4.41
CA THR A 286 11.85 -38.10 3.77
C THR A 286 11.03 -36.93 4.34
N PRO A 287 10.86 -35.82 3.60
CA PRO A 287 10.12 -34.69 4.12
C PRO A 287 8.65 -35.03 4.31
N LEU A 288 8.04 -34.37 5.29
CA LEU A 288 6.61 -34.40 5.54
C LEU A 288 6.00 -33.07 5.14
N ALA A 289 4.76 -33.10 4.67
CA ALA A 289 3.93 -31.91 4.52
C ALA A 289 2.76 -31.97 5.49
N THR A 290 2.41 -30.83 6.08
CA THR A 290 1.17 -30.72 6.85
C THR A 290 -0.06 -31.01 5.97
N ALA A 291 -1.16 -31.47 6.56
CA ALA A 291 -2.42 -31.73 5.86
C ALA A 291 -3.05 -30.52 5.14
N SER A 292 -2.43 -29.33 5.24
CA SER A 292 -2.83 -28.11 4.55
C SER A 292 -2.25 -28.00 3.13
N PHE A 293 -1.26 -28.83 2.80
CA PHE A 293 -0.77 -28.99 1.44
C PHE A 293 -1.47 -30.14 0.72
N GLN A 294 -1.63 -29.96 -0.58
CA GLN A 294 -1.99 -30.99 -1.52
C GLN A 294 -0.71 -31.45 -2.19
N VAL A 295 -0.37 -32.72 -1.98
CA VAL A 295 0.78 -33.35 -2.63
C VAL A 295 0.33 -33.85 -4.00
N LEU A 296 0.96 -33.33 -5.06
CA LEU A 296 0.75 -33.70 -6.45
C LEU A 296 2.00 -34.46 -6.91
N ARG A 297 1.84 -35.72 -7.34
CA ARG A 297 2.96 -36.58 -7.78
C ARG A 297 2.95 -36.71 -9.29
N PRO A 298 3.66 -35.85 -10.04
CA PRO A 298 3.68 -35.90 -11.50
C PRO A 298 4.44 -37.13 -12.01
N ASN A 299 4.01 -37.68 -13.14
CA ASN A 299 4.83 -38.63 -13.89
C ASN A 299 5.95 -37.87 -14.62
N THR A 300 7.14 -37.87 -14.03
CA THR A 300 8.31 -37.11 -14.50
C THR A 300 8.75 -37.46 -15.92
N LYS A 301 8.34 -38.61 -16.46
CA LYS A 301 8.58 -39.00 -17.87
C LYS A 301 7.79 -38.18 -18.88
N VAL A 302 6.73 -37.49 -18.44
CA VAL A 302 5.79 -36.77 -19.31
C VAL A 302 5.54 -35.34 -18.82
N LEU A 303 5.58 -35.13 -17.50
CA LEU A 303 5.27 -33.85 -16.87
C LEU A 303 6.40 -33.45 -15.90
N ARG A 304 7.06 -32.33 -16.17
CA ARG A 304 8.07 -31.78 -15.27
C ARG A 304 7.42 -31.20 -14.00
N PRO A 305 7.96 -31.48 -12.80
CA PRO A 305 7.48 -30.90 -11.55
C PRO A 305 7.45 -29.37 -11.56
N ASP A 306 8.51 -28.73 -12.07
CA ASP A 306 8.60 -27.26 -12.13
C ASP A 306 7.54 -26.65 -13.05
N TYR A 307 7.24 -27.31 -14.16
CA TYR A 307 6.18 -26.89 -15.08
C TYR A 307 4.80 -26.98 -14.42
N LEU A 308 4.54 -28.09 -13.73
CA LEU A 308 3.33 -28.25 -12.94
C LEU A 308 3.24 -27.19 -11.82
N ALA A 309 4.34 -26.91 -11.12
CA ALA A 309 4.39 -25.86 -10.10
C ALA A 309 4.11 -24.46 -10.69
N CYS A 310 4.63 -24.14 -11.88
CA CYS A 310 4.28 -22.90 -12.58
C CYS A 310 2.79 -22.82 -12.91
N PHE A 311 2.21 -23.90 -13.45
CA PHE A 311 0.78 -23.97 -13.75
C PHE A 311 -0.08 -23.81 -12.49
N MET A 312 0.29 -24.48 -11.39
CA MET A 312 -0.42 -24.44 -10.11
C MET A 312 -0.37 -23.08 -9.41
N ARG A 313 0.57 -22.20 -9.77
CA ARG A 313 0.67 -20.84 -9.23
C ARG A 313 -0.23 -19.82 -9.93
N LEU A 314 -0.76 -20.16 -11.12
CA LEU A 314 -1.59 -19.24 -11.90
C LEU A 314 -2.77 -18.71 -11.09
N SER A 315 -2.95 -17.38 -11.08
CA SER A 315 -4.10 -16.75 -10.40
C SER A 315 -5.45 -17.22 -10.98
N TRP A 316 -5.46 -17.60 -12.26
CA TRP A 316 -6.61 -18.19 -12.96
C TRP A 316 -7.20 -19.39 -12.22
N LEU A 317 -6.39 -20.25 -11.59
CA LEU A 317 -6.90 -21.42 -10.88
C LEU A 317 -7.87 -21.06 -9.76
N ARG A 318 -7.65 -19.93 -9.09
CA ARG A 318 -8.49 -19.48 -7.98
C ARG A 318 -9.92 -19.17 -8.43
N GLN A 319 -10.11 -18.73 -9.67
CA GLN A 319 -11.44 -18.46 -10.24
C GLN A 319 -12.26 -19.75 -10.44
N HIS A 320 -11.59 -20.89 -10.57
CA HIS A 320 -12.23 -22.20 -10.74
C HIS A 320 -12.43 -22.96 -9.43
N VAL A 321 -11.90 -22.45 -8.31
CA VAL A 321 -12.06 -23.06 -6.99
C VAL A 321 -13.31 -22.51 -6.31
N PRO A 322 -14.19 -23.36 -5.75
CA PRO A 322 -15.40 -22.92 -5.08
C PRO A 322 -15.12 -21.92 -3.95
N ALA A 323 -15.90 -20.83 -3.88
CA ALA A 323 -15.74 -19.77 -2.88
C ALA A 323 -15.80 -20.27 -1.42
N SER A 324 -16.52 -21.37 -1.15
CA SER A 324 -16.58 -22.02 0.16
C SER A 324 -15.22 -22.59 0.60
N VAL A 325 -14.41 -23.10 -0.33
CA VAL A 325 -13.07 -23.63 -0.06
C VAL A 325 -12.09 -22.48 0.23
N LEU A 326 -12.23 -21.35 -0.47
CA LEU A 326 -11.38 -20.16 -0.27
C LEU A 326 -11.60 -19.50 1.11
N ARG A 327 -12.80 -19.64 1.69
CA ARG A 327 -13.16 -19.06 2.99
C ARG A 327 -12.77 -19.94 4.19
N SER A 328 -12.45 -21.21 3.96
CA SER A 328 -12.04 -22.16 5.01
C SER A 328 -10.52 -22.18 5.16
N ILE A 329 -10.00 -22.23 6.39
CA ILE A 329 -8.60 -22.56 6.66
C ILE A 329 -8.56 -23.91 7.40
N PRO A 330 -7.77 -24.88 6.93
CA PRO A 330 -6.99 -24.87 5.69
C PRO A 330 -7.91 -25.12 4.49
N GLY A 331 -7.76 -24.31 3.43
CA GLY A 331 -8.58 -24.34 2.22
C GLY A 331 -8.33 -25.60 1.39
N ARG A 332 -8.73 -26.75 1.93
CA ARG A 332 -8.46 -28.06 1.37
C ARG A 332 -9.33 -28.27 0.13
N ILE A 333 -8.69 -28.27 -1.02
CA ILE A 333 -9.36 -28.46 -2.30
C ILE A 333 -9.72 -29.94 -2.45
N SER A 334 -10.94 -30.20 -2.91
CA SER A 334 -11.39 -31.58 -3.11
C SER A 334 -10.57 -32.27 -4.18
N ARG A 335 -10.33 -33.57 -4.00
CA ARG A 335 -9.65 -34.41 -5.01
C ARG A 335 -10.31 -34.30 -6.39
N SER A 336 -11.64 -34.21 -6.42
CA SER A 336 -12.41 -34.12 -7.66
C SER A 336 -12.13 -32.87 -8.49
N PHE A 337 -11.66 -31.77 -7.86
CA PHE A 337 -11.19 -30.60 -8.59
C PHE A 337 -9.95 -30.94 -9.44
N PHE A 338 -8.93 -31.54 -8.82
CA PHE A 338 -7.70 -31.92 -9.52
C PHE A 338 -7.94 -33.02 -10.56
N GLU A 339 -8.92 -33.89 -10.34
CA GLU A 339 -9.28 -34.93 -11.32
C GLU A 339 -9.89 -34.38 -12.60
N ARG A 340 -10.62 -33.26 -12.51
CA ARG A 340 -11.21 -32.54 -13.64
C ARG A 340 -10.31 -31.48 -14.23
N LEU A 341 -9.24 -31.10 -13.54
CA LEU A 341 -8.33 -30.06 -14.00
C LEU A 341 -7.58 -30.53 -15.25
N GLU A 342 -7.66 -29.73 -16.30
CA GLU A 342 -6.96 -29.96 -17.56
C GLU A 342 -5.84 -28.94 -17.72
N LEU A 343 -4.70 -29.41 -18.21
CA LEU A 343 -3.56 -28.56 -18.54
C LEU A 343 -3.07 -28.84 -19.97
N PRO A 344 -2.59 -27.81 -20.68
CA PRO A 344 -1.85 -28.00 -21.92
C PRO A 344 -0.54 -28.74 -21.66
N LEU A 345 -0.28 -29.77 -22.46
CA LEU A 345 0.87 -30.65 -22.29
C LEU A 345 1.84 -30.54 -23.49
N PRO A 346 2.79 -29.59 -23.45
CA PRO A 346 3.88 -29.54 -24.42
C PRO A 346 4.90 -30.67 -24.22
N PRO A 347 5.78 -30.93 -25.21
CA PRO A 347 6.95 -31.80 -25.03
C PRO A 347 7.86 -31.33 -23.88
N LEU A 348 8.58 -32.26 -23.25
CA LEU A 348 9.43 -31.98 -22.08
C LEU A 348 10.44 -30.84 -22.31
N ASP A 349 11.02 -30.73 -23.51
CA ASP A 349 11.97 -29.67 -23.85
C ASP A 349 11.30 -28.28 -23.86
N GLN A 350 10.06 -28.22 -24.34
CA GLN A 350 9.27 -26.99 -24.33
C GLN A 350 8.79 -26.66 -22.91
N GLN A 351 8.44 -27.66 -22.10
CA GLN A 351 8.16 -27.46 -20.68
C GLN A 351 9.36 -26.82 -19.98
N GLN A 352 10.57 -27.32 -20.22
CA GLN A 352 11.81 -26.74 -19.67
C GLN A 352 12.04 -25.31 -20.15
N LEU A 353 11.81 -25.04 -21.44
CA LEU A 353 11.99 -23.69 -22.00
C LEU A 353 11.05 -22.68 -21.32
N ILE A 354 9.79 -23.04 -21.11
CA ILE A 354 8.80 -22.20 -20.45
C ILE A 354 9.20 -21.96 -18.98
N VAL A 355 9.58 -23.01 -18.27
CA VAL A 355 10.08 -22.91 -16.89
C VAL A 355 11.28 -21.97 -16.83
N ASN A 356 12.29 -22.15 -17.70
CA ASN A 356 13.46 -21.29 -17.76
C ASN A 356 13.10 -19.83 -18.03
N LEU A 357 12.10 -19.58 -18.87
CA LEU A 357 11.64 -18.22 -19.17
C LEU A 357 10.96 -17.59 -17.95
N LEU A 358 10.10 -18.32 -17.26
CA LEU A 358 9.43 -17.86 -16.04
C LEU A 358 10.40 -17.70 -14.85
N CYS A 359 11.44 -18.53 -14.77
CA CYS A 359 12.49 -18.43 -13.75
C CYS A 359 13.47 -17.27 -13.98
N LYS A 360 13.55 -16.72 -15.20
CA LYS A 360 14.34 -15.51 -15.47
C LYS A 360 13.77 -14.26 -14.81
N VAL A 361 12.51 -14.30 -14.37
CA VAL A 361 11.93 -13.22 -13.57
C VAL A 361 12.69 -13.18 -12.24
N PRO A 362 13.38 -12.07 -11.90
CA PRO A 362 14.32 -12.03 -10.79
C PRO A 362 13.62 -11.90 -9.42
N ILE A 363 12.64 -12.76 -9.14
CA ILE A 363 11.85 -12.74 -7.90
C ILE A 363 12.77 -12.91 -6.69
N GLU A 364 13.73 -13.85 -6.75
CA GLU A 364 14.71 -14.08 -5.68
C GLU A 364 15.58 -12.85 -5.42
N ARG A 365 16.09 -12.19 -6.47
CA ARG A 365 16.89 -10.96 -6.30
C ARG A 365 16.08 -9.81 -5.70
N ILE A 366 14.79 -9.71 -6.04
CA ILE A 366 13.89 -8.70 -5.46
C ILE A 366 13.61 -9.04 -3.99
N ASN A 367 13.41 -10.32 -3.68
CA ASN A 367 13.25 -10.82 -2.31
C ASN A 367 14.50 -10.53 -1.44
N ASP A 368 15.70 -10.78 -1.96
CA ASP A 368 16.96 -10.47 -1.28
C ASP A 368 17.13 -8.97 -1.02
N ALA A 369 16.77 -8.14 -2.01
CA ALA A 369 16.77 -6.69 -1.87
C ALA A 369 15.77 -6.22 -0.82
N LEU A 370 14.58 -6.82 -0.76
CA LEU A 370 13.55 -6.54 0.25
C LEU A 370 14.01 -6.93 1.66
N GLU A 371 14.60 -8.11 1.83
CA GLU A 371 15.11 -8.55 3.13
C GLU A 371 16.28 -7.67 3.60
N THR A 372 17.15 -7.27 2.67
CA THR A 372 18.24 -6.32 2.96
C THR A 372 17.68 -4.96 3.36
N ALA A 373 16.70 -4.45 2.62
CA ALA A 373 16.04 -3.19 2.92
C ALA A 373 15.29 -3.25 4.26
N ARG A 374 14.69 -4.40 4.61
CA ARG A 374 14.02 -4.62 5.91
C ARG A 374 15.01 -4.50 7.05
N ARG A 375 16.14 -5.22 6.97
CA ARG A 375 17.20 -5.15 7.99
C ARG A 375 17.74 -3.73 8.14
N LEU A 376 17.94 -3.04 7.02
CA LEU A 376 18.34 -1.63 7.02
C LEU A 376 17.28 -0.75 7.68
N GLY A 377 16.00 -0.94 7.34
CA GLY A 377 14.87 -0.22 7.92
C GLY A 377 14.77 -0.39 9.43
N GLU A 378 14.90 -1.62 9.94
CA GLU A 378 14.91 -1.92 11.38
C GLU A 378 16.11 -1.27 12.10
N ALA A 379 17.29 -1.31 11.48
CA ALA A 379 18.48 -0.66 12.01
C ALA A 379 18.31 0.87 12.04
N MET A 380 17.84 1.48 10.95
CA MET A 380 17.55 2.91 10.87
C MET A 380 16.48 3.33 11.87
N LEU A 381 15.44 2.51 12.04
CA LEU A 381 14.36 2.75 12.99
C LEU A 381 14.91 2.74 14.42
N THR A 382 15.76 1.77 14.77
CA THR A 382 16.41 1.70 16.09
C THR A 382 17.35 2.90 16.31
N GLU A 383 18.17 3.23 15.31
CA GLU A 383 19.11 4.35 15.37
C GLU A 383 18.44 5.72 15.39
N ALA A 384 17.27 5.86 14.76
CA ALA A 384 16.49 7.08 14.77
C ALA A 384 16.13 7.51 16.20
N PHE A 385 15.93 6.56 17.12
CA PHE A 385 15.54 6.81 18.52
C PHE A 385 16.71 6.71 19.50
N SER A 386 17.90 6.28 19.06
CA SER A 386 19.15 6.32 19.85
C SER A 386 19.95 7.61 19.61
N SER A 387 19.43 8.50 18.75
CA SER A 387 19.97 9.80 18.32
C SER A 387 21.21 9.79 17.41
N SER A 388 21.78 8.63 17.11
CA SER A 388 22.93 8.51 16.20
C SER A 388 22.59 9.06 14.81
N LEU A 389 21.38 8.73 14.33
CA LEU A 389 20.94 9.04 12.97
C LEU A 389 20.80 10.55 12.71
N SER A 390 20.41 11.32 13.73
CA SER A 390 20.29 12.79 13.65
C SER A 390 21.58 13.52 14.02
N ALA A 391 22.63 12.84 14.50
CA ALA A 391 23.82 13.49 15.06
C ALA A 391 24.54 14.41 14.06
N LYS A 392 24.75 13.95 12.82
CA LYS A 392 25.35 14.77 11.75
C LYS A 392 24.49 15.98 11.40
N TRP A 393 23.18 15.78 11.31
CA TRP A 393 22.23 16.87 11.04
C TRP A 393 22.22 17.89 12.19
N ARG A 394 22.25 17.44 13.46
CA ARG A 394 22.34 18.33 14.64
C ARG A 394 23.62 19.16 14.62
N ALA A 395 24.75 18.58 14.24
CA ALA A 395 26.02 19.30 14.09
C ALA A 395 25.93 20.38 12.99
N GLN A 396 25.33 20.06 11.84
CA GLN A 396 25.13 21.00 10.73
C GLN A 396 24.19 22.16 11.09
N GLN A 397 23.11 21.88 11.84
CA GLN A 397 22.19 22.91 12.32
C GLN A 397 22.85 23.82 13.36
N ARG A 398 23.70 23.27 14.25
CA ARG A 398 24.50 24.09 15.18
C ARG A 398 25.44 25.03 14.43
N THR A 399 26.14 24.56 13.39
CA THR A 399 27.00 25.44 12.58
C THR A 399 26.23 26.50 11.80
N ARG A 400 25.01 26.21 11.33
CA ARG A 400 24.14 27.20 10.66
C ARG A 400 23.59 28.25 11.62
N ASN A 401 23.15 27.85 12.82
CA ASN A 401 22.64 28.77 13.84
C ASN A 401 23.75 29.63 14.46
N VAL A 402 24.99 29.14 14.51
CA VAL A 402 26.16 29.94 14.95
C VAL A 402 26.58 30.95 13.87
N ALA A 403 26.35 30.66 12.59
CA ALA A 403 26.65 31.57 11.47
C ALA A 403 25.64 32.71 11.28
N GLN A 404 24.51 32.70 12.00
CA GLN A 404 23.59 33.84 12.10
C GLN A 404 23.68 34.44 13.51
N PRO A 405 24.30 35.62 13.69
CA PRO A 405 24.32 36.26 15.00
C PRO A 405 22.90 36.64 15.43
N LEU A 406 22.50 36.21 16.63
CA LEU A 406 21.34 36.74 17.32
C LEU A 406 21.65 38.18 17.78
N SER A 407 20.99 39.17 17.19
CA SER A 407 21.03 40.55 17.69
C SER A 407 20.21 40.67 18.98
N PRO A 408 20.75 41.23 20.08
CA PRO A 408 20.03 41.39 21.34
C PRO A 408 19.34 42.76 21.44
N SER A 409 18.01 42.81 21.42
CA SER A 409 17.17 44.01 21.72
C SER A 409 15.71 43.66 21.39
N GLN A 410 14.66 43.77 22.21
CA GLN A 410 14.39 44.44 23.48
C GLN A 410 13.26 43.70 24.19
N ALA A 411 13.36 43.55 25.51
CA ALA A 411 12.23 43.23 26.36
C ALA A 411 11.47 44.51 26.73
N ARG A 412 10.21 44.65 26.30
CA ARG A 412 9.17 45.42 26.99
C ARG A 412 7.82 44.72 26.84
N PRO A 413 6.97 44.75 27.88
CA PRO A 413 5.72 43.99 27.91
C PRO A 413 4.67 44.71 27.06
N VAL A 414 4.04 43.99 26.14
CA VAL A 414 2.88 44.47 25.38
C VAL A 414 1.69 43.61 25.74
N LEU A 415 0.60 44.29 26.10
CA LEU A 415 -0.72 43.75 26.41
C LEU A 415 -1.22 42.79 25.33
N LEU A 416 -2.06 41.83 25.73
CA LEU A 416 -2.90 41.05 24.83
C LEU A 416 -3.78 41.98 23.98
N GLU A 417 -3.45 42.13 22.70
CA GLU A 417 -4.40 42.46 21.65
C GLU A 417 -4.37 41.36 20.59
N ALA A 418 -5.55 41.10 20.04
CA ALA A 418 -5.89 39.93 19.25
C ALA A 418 -4.91 39.65 18.10
N LEU A 419 -4.52 38.38 17.96
CA LEU A 419 -3.73 37.89 16.84
C LEU A 419 -4.48 38.07 15.52
N GLU A 420 -3.98 38.96 14.68
CA GLU A 420 -4.24 38.94 13.24
C GLU A 420 -3.66 37.66 12.59
N PRO A 421 -4.25 37.18 11.49
CA PRO A 421 -3.87 35.91 10.87
C PRO A 421 -2.49 35.98 10.20
N VAL A 422 -1.66 34.99 10.56
CA VAL A 422 -0.29 34.75 10.09
C VAL A 422 -0.17 34.81 8.55
N SER A 423 0.83 35.58 8.12
CA SER A 423 1.28 35.76 6.75
C SER A 423 1.85 34.46 6.13
N THR A 424 1.27 34.15 4.97
CA THR A 424 1.74 33.37 3.81
C THR A 424 3.20 32.89 3.74
N VAL A 425 3.34 31.60 3.47
CA VAL A 425 4.51 30.93 2.88
C VAL A 425 4.92 31.62 1.57
N SER A 426 6.13 32.17 1.55
CA SER A 426 6.76 32.80 0.39
C SER A 426 7.12 31.78 -0.70
N ARG A 427 6.47 31.90 -1.86
CA ARG A 427 6.94 31.86 -3.28
C ARG A 427 8.12 30.98 -3.76
N GLY A 428 8.68 30.06 -2.97
CA GLY A 428 9.86 29.26 -3.38
C GLY A 428 9.59 27.97 -4.16
N ALA A 429 8.35 27.45 -4.18
CA ALA A 429 8.10 26.06 -4.62
C ALA A 429 7.48 25.89 -6.01
N ARG A 430 7.06 26.97 -6.70
CA ARG A 430 6.41 26.86 -8.02
C ARG A 430 7.34 27.15 -9.20
N SER A 431 8.47 27.84 -8.98
CA SER A 431 9.46 28.08 -10.05
C SER A 431 10.25 26.82 -10.41
N THR A 432 10.36 25.84 -9.50
CA THR A 432 11.13 24.61 -9.71
C THR A 432 10.44 23.58 -10.60
N VAL A 433 9.10 23.54 -10.61
CA VAL A 433 8.32 22.60 -11.45
C VAL A 433 8.16 23.11 -12.87
N ALA A 434 7.96 24.42 -13.06
CA ALA A 434 7.90 25.05 -14.38
C ALA A 434 9.20 24.86 -15.18
N ALA A 435 10.34 24.79 -14.50
CA ALA A 435 11.65 24.54 -15.11
C ALA A 435 11.83 23.11 -15.66
N GLN A 436 10.92 22.17 -15.31
CA GLN A 436 10.95 20.77 -15.76
C GLN A 436 9.99 20.50 -16.94
N LEU A 437 9.27 21.52 -17.43
CA LEU A 437 8.36 21.37 -18.55
C LEU A 437 9.14 21.15 -19.86
N SER A 438 8.68 20.22 -20.69
CA SER A 438 9.13 20.14 -22.08
C SER A 438 8.83 21.44 -22.83
N GLY A 439 9.55 21.72 -23.92
CA GLY A 439 9.36 22.96 -24.70
C GLY A 439 7.90 23.16 -25.13
N PHE A 440 7.20 22.09 -25.52
CA PHE A 440 5.79 22.12 -25.87
C PHE A 440 4.88 22.39 -24.66
N GLN A 441 5.12 21.72 -23.52
CA GLN A 441 4.35 21.95 -22.28
C GLN A 441 4.51 23.38 -21.76
N GLY A 442 5.72 23.94 -21.83
CA GLY A 442 5.98 25.33 -21.43
C GLY A 442 5.23 26.35 -22.29
N GLN A 443 5.11 26.10 -23.60
CA GLN A 443 4.34 26.95 -24.52
C GLN A 443 2.84 26.88 -24.24
N VAL A 444 2.28 25.67 -24.09
CA VAL A 444 0.86 25.49 -23.73
C VAL A 444 0.55 26.16 -22.40
N TRP A 445 1.43 26.03 -21.41
CA TRP A 445 1.26 26.68 -20.11
C TRP A 445 1.28 28.21 -20.21
N LYS A 446 2.19 28.78 -21.01
CA LYS A 446 2.28 30.23 -21.22
C LYS A 446 1.07 30.79 -21.97
N ALA A 447 0.67 30.15 -23.07
CA ALA A 447 -0.49 30.55 -23.86
C ALA A 447 -1.79 30.48 -23.04
N LEU A 448 -1.96 29.45 -22.20
CA LEU A 448 -3.10 29.35 -21.30
C LEU A 448 -3.08 30.44 -20.19
N GLY A 449 -1.89 30.92 -19.83
CA GLY A 449 -1.70 32.03 -18.90
C GLY A 449 -2.15 33.38 -19.45
N GLU A 450 -2.08 33.57 -20.77
CA GLU A 450 -2.47 34.80 -21.47
C GLU A 450 -3.98 34.85 -21.79
N MET A 451 -4.70 33.74 -21.63
CA MET A 451 -6.13 33.69 -21.90
C MET A 451 -7.00 34.24 -20.76
N PRO A 452 -7.95 35.14 -21.05
CA PRO A 452 -8.87 35.66 -20.05
C PRO A 452 -9.93 34.64 -19.61
N PHE A 453 -10.23 33.64 -20.45
CA PHE A 453 -11.27 32.64 -20.25
C PHE A 453 -10.70 31.20 -20.25
N PRO A 454 -11.38 30.25 -19.60
CA PRO A 454 -10.99 28.84 -19.63
C PRO A 454 -11.06 28.27 -21.05
N LEU A 455 -10.11 27.41 -21.40
CA LEU A 455 -10.16 26.62 -22.63
C LEU A 455 -11.11 25.45 -22.43
N VAL A 456 -12.22 25.40 -23.17
CA VAL A 456 -13.15 24.27 -23.17
C VAL A 456 -12.69 23.28 -24.23
N ILE A 457 -12.43 22.03 -23.85
CA ILE A 457 -11.88 21.01 -24.77
C ILE A 457 -12.93 20.46 -25.71
N ASP A 458 -14.18 20.42 -25.24
CA ASP A 458 -15.31 19.91 -26.02
C ASP A 458 -15.83 20.94 -27.04
N ASP A 459 -15.28 22.17 -27.05
CA ASP A 459 -15.54 23.20 -28.05
C ASP A 459 -14.43 23.19 -29.12
N GLN A 460 -14.74 22.60 -30.27
CA GLN A 460 -13.78 22.39 -31.34
C GLN A 460 -13.26 23.72 -31.93
N ASP A 461 -14.10 24.76 -32.02
CA ASP A 461 -13.71 26.07 -32.54
C ASP A 461 -12.74 26.77 -31.58
N ALA A 462 -12.98 26.65 -30.26
CA ALA A 462 -12.08 27.20 -29.24
C ALA A 462 -10.72 26.48 -29.22
N VAL A 463 -10.71 25.16 -29.41
CA VAL A 463 -9.48 24.35 -29.48
C VAL A 463 -8.68 24.65 -30.76
N GLU A 464 -9.35 24.83 -31.89
CA GLU A 464 -8.70 25.19 -33.16
C GLU A 464 -8.12 26.60 -33.10
N ALA A 465 -8.84 27.58 -32.54
CA ALA A 465 -8.32 28.94 -32.32
C ALA A 465 -7.10 28.95 -31.39
N PHE A 466 -7.09 28.13 -30.33
CA PHE A 466 -5.95 27.97 -29.43
C PHE A 466 -4.76 27.28 -30.11
N CYS A 467 -5.01 26.25 -30.93
CA CYS A 467 -3.96 25.61 -31.73
C CYS A 467 -3.35 26.59 -32.75
N HIS A 468 -4.16 27.46 -33.36
CA HIS A 468 -3.68 28.49 -34.28
C HIS A 468 -2.83 29.57 -33.58
N SER A 469 -3.18 29.98 -32.36
CA SER A 469 -2.35 30.92 -31.59
C SER A 469 -1.00 30.31 -31.22
N LEU A 470 -0.97 29.02 -30.88
CA LEU A 470 0.27 28.26 -30.64
C LEU A 470 1.11 28.07 -31.92
N ALA A 471 0.48 27.79 -33.07
CA ALA A 471 1.16 27.59 -34.35
C ALA A 471 1.82 28.87 -34.89
N SER A 472 1.25 30.05 -34.60
CA SER A 472 1.85 31.34 -34.98
C SER A 472 3.19 31.61 -34.29
N ALA A 473 3.48 30.92 -33.17
CA ALA A 473 4.72 31.09 -32.40
C ALA A 473 5.90 30.25 -32.95
N GLN A 474 5.65 29.18 -33.72
CA GLN A 474 6.69 28.35 -34.33
C GLN A 474 6.15 27.70 -35.60
N HIS A 475 6.83 27.88 -36.73
CA HIS A 475 6.61 27.14 -37.99
C HIS A 475 6.76 25.61 -37.79
N GLN A 476 5.75 24.96 -37.20
CA GLN A 476 5.63 23.51 -37.08
C GLN A 476 4.19 23.10 -37.40
N SER A 477 4.03 22.55 -38.59
CA SER A 477 2.82 21.90 -39.10
C SER A 477 2.63 20.54 -38.42
N GLY A 478 1.59 20.39 -37.59
CA GLY A 478 1.16 19.09 -37.07
C GLY A 478 0.63 19.04 -35.63
N LEU A 479 -0.06 20.09 -35.15
CA LEU A 479 -0.73 20.06 -33.84
C LEU A 479 -2.01 19.21 -33.95
N SER A 480 -2.01 18.00 -33.36
CA SER A 480 -3.25 17.22 -33.19
C SER A 480 -3.99 17.64 -31.92
N THR A 481 -5.31 17.76 -31.99
CA THR A 481 -6.21 18.06 -30.85
C THR A 481 -6.01 17.08 -29.69
N VAL A 482 -5.67 15.83 -30.00
CA VAL A 482 -5.35 14.77 -29.03
C VAL A 482 -4.05 15.07 -28.26
N SER A 483 -3.03 15.63 -28.91
CA SER A 483 -1.77 16.01 -28.26
C SER A 483 -1.97 17.16 -27.27
N LEU A 484 -2.84 18.12 -27.61
CA LEU A 484 -3.18 19.25 -26.75
C LEU A 484 -3.87 18.80 -25.46
N HIS A 485 -4.92 17.98 -25.58
CA HIS A 485 -5.68 17.50 -24.42
C HIS A 485 -4.79 16.74 -23.43
N ARG A 486 -3.98 15.80 -23.94
CA ARG A 486 -3.01 15.05 -23.12
C ARG A 486 -2.03 15.97 -22.39
N THR A 487 -1.58 17.03 -23.06
CA THR A 487 -0.61 17.98 -22.50
C THR A 487 -1.24 18.83 -21.39
N LEU A 488 -2.49 19.25 -21.55
CA LEU A 488 -3.24 19.97 -20.51
C LEU A 488 -3.50 19.09 -19.29
N GLU A 489 -3.82 17.80 -19.47
CA GLU A 489 -3.95 16.88 -18.35
C GLU A 489 -2.63 16.70 -17.58
N GLN A 490 -1.50 16.62 -18.28
CA GLN A 490 -0.17 16.52 -17.65
C GLN A 490 0.18 17.79 -16.86
N ILE A 491 -0.04 18.97 -17.43
CA ILE A 491 0.25 20.25 -16.75
C ILE A 491 -0.69 20.44 -15.55
N ALA A 492 -1.95 19.99 -15.64
CA ALA A 492 -2.88 19.99 -14.52
C ALA A 492 -2.46 19.02 -13.41
N ALA A 493 -1.96 17.82 -13.75
CA ALA A 493 -1.42 16.87 -12.79
C ALA A 493 -0.15 17.39 -12.07
N LEU A 494 0.63 18.25 -12.74
CA LEU A 494 1.76 18.96 -12.13
C LEU A 494 1.35 20.14 -11.23
N GLY A 495 0.04 20.42 -11.12
CA GLY A 495 -0.50 21.50 -10.29
C GLY A 495 -0.20 22.91 -10.80
N LEU A 496 0.08 23.06 -12.10
CA LEU A 496 0.40 24.35 -12.73
C LEU A 496 -0.82 25.04 -13.35
N ILE A 497 -1.86 24.26 -13.70
CA ILE A 497 -3.14 24.74 -14.23
C ILE A 497 -4.29 23.96 -13.57
N ARG A 498 -5.50 24.50 -13.61
CA ARG A 498 -6.70 23.89 -13.02
C ARG A 498 -7.54 23.23 -14.10
N LYS A 499 -7.91 21.96 -13.90
CA LYS A 499 -8.96 21.24 -14.65
C LYS A 499 -10.32 21.51 -13.99
N MET A 500 -11.35 21.77 -14.79
CA MET A 500 -12.69 22.17 -14.36
C MET A 500 -13.76 21.41 -15.14
N SER A 501 -14.93 21.24 -14.53
CA SER A 501 -16.13 20.71 -15.18
C SER A 501 -17.19 21.80 -15.21
N ILE A 502 -17.59 22.21 -16.43
CA ILE A 502 -18.54 23.31 -16.67
C ILE A 502 -19.84 22.70 -17.21
N PRO A 503 -21.03 23.05 -16.69
CA PRO A 503 -22.29 22.55 -17.25
C PRO A 503 -22.51 23.11 -18.67
N GLY A 504 -22.76 22.22 -19.63
CA GLY A 504 -23.01 22.54 -21.04
C GLY A 504 -24.35 23.24 -21.28
N ALA A 505 -24.46 23.93 -22.42
CA ALA A 505 -25.62 24.77 -22.78
C ALA A 505 -26.82 23.99 -23.35
N GLY A 506 -27.03 22.74 -22.94
CA GLY A 506 -28.15 21.91 -23.38
C GLY A 506 -29.46 22.29 -22.70
N THR A 507 -30.49 22.61 -23.48
CA THR A 507 -31.87 22.90 -23.00
C THR A 507 -32.66 21.64 -22.63
N GLY A 508 -32.00 20.61 -22.10
CA GLY A 508 -32.60 19.31 -21.78
C GLY A 508 -32.19 18.82 -20.38
N THR A 509 -33.09 18.09 -19.72
CA THR A 509 -33.09 17.73 -18.30
C THR A 509 -32.03 16.71 -17.82
N GLU A 510 -30.88 16.61 -18.48
CA GLU A 510 -29.67 15.96 -17.95
C GLU A 510 -28.44 16.74 -18.44
N GLY A 511 -27.78 17.48 -17.55
CA GLY A 511 -26.71 18.40 -17.92
C GLY A 511 -25.40 17.69 -18.25
N GLU A 512 -25.02 17.64 -19.52
CA GLU A 512 -23.67 17.27 -19.94
C GLU A 512 -22.65 18.23 -19.33
N PHE A 513 -21.68 17.71 -18.58
CA PHE A 513 -20.56 18.51 -18.06
C PHE A 513 -19.41 18.50 -19.07
N MET A 514 -18.99 19.67 -19.51
CA MET A 514 -17.86 19.89 -20.41
C MET A 514 -16.57 20.06 -19.61
N THR A 515 -15.45 19.57 -20.15
CA THR A 515 -14.13 19.71 -19.51
C THR A 515 -13.44 21.00 -19.96
N ALA A 516 -12.93 21.78 -19.02
CA ALA A 516 -12.20 23.01 -19.29
C ALA A 516 -10.91 23.15 -18.47
N PHE A 517 -9.93 23.88 -19.00
CA PHE A 517 -8.64 24.13 -18.34
C PHE A 517 -8.35 25.63 -18.24
N ARG A 518 -7.77 26.07 -17.12
CA ARG A 518 -7.33 27.47 -16.94
C ARG A 518 -6.10 27.60 -16.05
N SER A 519 -5.37 28.70 -16.19
CA SER A 519 -4.33 29.09 -15.22
C SER A 519 -4.95 29.50 -13.88
N TYR A 520 -4.20 29.36 -12.78
CA TYR A 520 -4.65 29.82 -11.47
C TYR A 520 -4.68 31.35 -11.42
N ARG A 521 -5.83 31.94 -11.05
CA ARG A 521 -5.92 33.38 -10.78
C ARG A 521 -5.30 33.67 -9.42
N ILE A 522 -4.41 34.67 -9.43
CA ILE A 522 -3.74 35.19 -8.25
C ILE A 522 -4.46 36.49 -7.92
N ASN A 523 -5.00 36.60 -6.71
CA ASN A 523 -5.59 37.87 -6.25
C ASN A 523 -4.48 38.90 -5.94
N ASP A 524 -4.85 40.16 -5.69
CA ASP A 524 -3.89 41.25 -5.38
C ASP A 524 -3.00 40.94 -4.16
N SER A 525 -3.40 39.98 -3.32
CA SER A 525 -2.62 39.47 -2.17
C SER A 525 -1.67 38.32 -2.50
N GLY A 526 -1.55 37.90 -3.76
CA GLY A 526 -0.64 36.83 -4.17
C GLY A 526 -1.12 35.41 -3.87
N ARG A 527 -2.39 35.23 -3.44
CA ARG A 527 -3.00 33.94 -3.11
C ARG A 527 -3.80 33.40 -4.29
N VAL A 528 -3.82 32.07 -4.43
CA VAL A 528 -4.69 31.37 -5.39
C VAL A 528 -6.11 31.39 -4.83
N GLU A 529 -7.08 31.84 -5.63
CA GLU A 529 -8.51 31.78 -5.24
C GLU A 529 -9.00 30.32 -5.24
N GLU A 530 -9.00 29.67 -4.07
CA GLU A 530 -9.29 28.23 -3.92
C GLU A 530 -10.79 27.89 -4.16
N ASP A 531 -11.73 28.76 -3.78
CA ASP A 531 -13.19 28.50 -3.83
C ASP A 531 -13.93 29.06 -5.06
N SER A 532 -13.39 28.80 -6.25
CA SER A 532 -13.87 29.45 -7.48
C SER A 532 -14.58 28.53 -8.49
N ALA A 533 -14.53 27.20 -8.41
CA ALA A 533 -15.11 26.33 -9.46
C ALA A 533 -16.60 26.61 -9.76
N MET A 534 -17.41 26.81 -8.71
CA MET A 534 -18.85 27.11 -8.85
C MET A 534 -19.13 28.58 -9.21
N GLN A 535 -18.30 29.50 -8.71
CA GLN A 535 -18.39 30.93 -9.03
C GLN A 535 -17.90 31.24 -10.46
N ASP A 536 -16.93 30.48 -10.96
CA ASP A 536 -16.39 30.55 -12.31
C ASP A 536 -17.36 29.96 -13.32
N ALA A 537 -17.99 28.82 -13.01
CA ALA A 537 -19.08 28.28 -13.82
C ALA A 537 -20.25 29.29 -13.92
N LYS A 538 -20.56 29.99 -12.83
CA LYS A 538 -21.58 31.05 -12.81
C LYS A 538 -21.16 32.27 -13.63
N ARG A 539 -19.93 32.76 -13.49
CA ARG A 539 -19.40 33.90 -14.25
C ARG A 539 -19.24 33.59 -15.75
N PHE A 540 -18.89 32.36 -16.11
CA PHE A 540 -18.86 31.91 -17.51
C PHE A 540 -20.27 31.90 -18.12
N ARG A 541 -21.26 31.40 -17.37
CA ARG A 541 -22.68 31.50 -17.77
C ARG A 541 -23.11 32.98 -17.94
N ASP A 542 -22.67 33.87 -17.04
CA ASP A 542 -22.95 35.30 -17.11
C ASP A 542 -22.24 35.98 -18.30
N SER A 543 -21.06 35.51 -18.74
CA SER A 543 -20.37 36.04 -19.92
C SER A 543 -20.95 35.54 -21.24
N VAL A 544 -21.34 34.26 -21.32
CA VAL A 544 -22.02 33.69 -22.50
C VAL A 544 -23.39 34.35 -22.69
N SER A 545 -24.14 34.58 -21.61
CA SER A 545 -25.43 35.28 -21.67
C SER A 545 -25.31 36.78 -21.98
N ARG A 546 -24.17 37.43 -21.70
CA ARG A 546 -23.87 38.80 -22.16
C ARG A 546 -23.46 38.87 -23.63
N SER A 547 -22.71 37.89 -24.14
CA SER A 547 -22.38 37.79 -25.58
C SER A 547 -23.63 37.57 -26.43
N ASN A 548 -24.58 36.74 -25.99
CA ASN A 548 -25.85 36.50 -26.71
C ASN A 548 -26.88 37.63 -26.59
N LYS A 549 -26.66 38.66 -25.76
CA LYS A 549 -27.52 39.86 -25.65
C LYS A 549 -26.95 41.08 -26.38
N GLY A 550 -25.78 40.95 -27.00
CA GLY A 550 -25.11 41.99 -27.79
C GLY A 550 -25.14 41.76 -29.30
N GLN A 551 -25.97 40.84 -29.79
CA GLN A 551 -26.30 40.70 -31.21
C GLN A 551 -27.70 41.24 -31.50
#